data_AF-A0AAV1ZC40-F1
#
_entry.id   AF-A0AAV1ZC40-F1
#
_cell.length_a   1.000
_cell.length_b   1.000
_cell.length_c   1.000
_cell.angle_alpha   90.00
_cell.angle_beta   90.00
_cell.angle_gamma   90.00
#
_symmetry.space_group_name_H-M   'P 1'
#
loop_
_entity.id
_entity.type
_entity.pdbx_description
1 polymer ?
#
loop_
_entity_poly.entity_id
_entity_poly.type
_entity_poly.pdbx_seq_one_letter_code
_entity_poly.pdbx_strand_id
1 'polypeptide(L)'
;MQKAEIVAKKDSTKYYAVALPVGMESSEEGSLIYTDLKDALKAIKTYKGARFKEFTNKEDALKYTFESLEKVEKKKSSEDERLKHRTSQELCKIRKMIERGDEVGFAREIWMHPRTLVAEVDIPTIMQHGVRFNALHVAAKCNKPLICQLILDVLENPHFAESLYPDESPSMRFRRMYQIRDLYLNTGTQKTGDTPLHYAAKFGCIDCCKVLLSHPQCDIDKRNVDGFTARETVCSRLNSVPSNLKEDMEAVFEEGMVYVPVLKSNNDVSPSIVGKPCSCKDIDRCASLLIDEDPKLSLKAFAGPMSPKQAQQFYKALKNPSSPKYSPFTPEEQGEIFKIKRTDPEKGVERIGRHLAEDMKVDWQEYFPDFNVFANFATKEGLDILEARLRKLHHGEPFLTFAAEEPAEQSIALVHQFPSHVNPLKHRVNVLYSLSSKAKKDEDFNTPPSSPEFITPPTSPCGSPERESKKPVFLNGSCFSKLDIQIYQAIQDYDFNPDEYPNVSKWKLLVSTEMKIHSTMKHQFSQHKEFPSHKSRIFRKEFKPSTRKKLF
;
A
#
# COMPACT_ATOMS: atom_id res chain seq x y z
N MET A 1 84.05 0.59 -25.97
CA MET A 1 84.15 -0.67 -26.75
C MET A 1 83.71 -1.78 -25.80
N GLN A 2 82.59 -2.49 -26.05
CA GLN A 2 82.50 -3.77 -26.80
C GLN A 2 83.38 -4.88 -26.17
N LYS A 3 82.97 -6.14 -25.91
CA LYS A 3 81.76 -7.01 -26.12
C LYS A 3 81.82 -8.12 -25.03
N ALA A 4 80.87 -9.02 -24.75
CA ALA A 4 79.52 -9.40 -25.21
C ALA A 4 78.66 -9.72 -23.94
N GLU A 5 77.34 -9.97 -23.89
CA GLU A 5 76.30 -10.46 -24.81
C GLU A 5 76.16 -12.00 -24.93
N ILE A 6 75.46 -12.61 -23.96
CA ILE A 6 74.63 -13.82 -24.16
C ILE A 6 73.24 -13.53 -23.57
N VAL A 7 72.31 -13.12 -24.42
CA VAL A 7 70.91 -12.89 -24.04
C VAL A 7 70.13 -14.19 -24.24
N ALA A 8 69.81 -14.88 -23.15
CA ALA A 8 68.76 -15.89 -23.17
C ALA A 8 67.39 -15.19 -23.21
N LYS A 9 66.88 -14.88 -24.41
CA LYS A 9 65.49 -14.47 -24.61
C LYS A 9 64.59 -15.60 -24.15
N LYS A 10 64.04 -15.47 -22.94
CA LYS A 10 62.89 -16.27 -22.53
C LYS A 10 61.65 -15.59 -23.09
N ASP A 11 61.29 -15.94 -24.33
CA ASP A 11 60.09 -15.40 -24.96
C ASP A 11 58.89 -15.72 -24.06
N SER A 12 58.22 -14.66 -23.56
CA SER A 12 56.98 -14.82 -22.83
C SER A 12 55.90 -15.22 -23.82
N THR A 13 55.53 -16.51 -23.86
CA THR A 13 54.46 -17.00 -24.73
C THR A 13 53.17 -16.23 -24.43
N LYS A 14 52.70 -15.47 -25.42
CA LYS A 14 51.46 -14.71 -25.36
C LYS A 14 50.33 -15.53 -25.98
N TYR A 15 49.16 -15.45 -25.38
CA TYR A 15 47.94 -16.13 -25.81
C TYR A 15 46.89 -15.10 -26.18
N TYR A 16 46.27 -15.25 -27.35
CA TYR A 16 45.27 -14.34 -27.88
C TYR A 16 43.93 -15.08 -27.94
N ALA A 17 43.02 -14.75 -27.02
CA ALA A 17 41.69 -15.35 -26.94
C ALA A 17 40.70 -14.54 -27.77
N VAL A 18 39.89 -15.22 -28.61
CA VAL A 18 38.86 -14.60 -29.45
C VAL A 18 37.47 -14.97 -28.92
N ALA A 19 36.74 -13.98 -28.42
CA ALA A 19 35.36 -14.10 -27.99
C ALA A 19 34.41 -13.81 -29.17
N LEU A 20 33.55 -14.77 -29.52
CA LEU A 20 32.58 -14.65 -30.60
C LEU A 20 31.39 -13.73 -30.21
N PRO A 21 30.77 -13.05 -31.20
CA PRO A 21 29.56 -12.27 -30.96
C PRO A 21 28.34 -13.18 -30.77
N VAL A 22 27.27 -12.62 -30.19
CA VAL A 22 26.04 -13.34 -29.84
C VAL A 22 25.45 -14.04 -31.07
N GLY A 23 25.24 -15.36 -30.95
CA GLY A 23 24.57 -16.18 -31.98
C GLY A 23 25.50 -16.80 -33.04
N MET A 24 26.82 -16.61 -32.96
CA MET A 24 27.78 -17.34 -33.80
C MET A 24 28.38 -18.54 -33.05
N GLU A 25 28.30 -19.71 -33.66
CA GLU A 25 29.02 -20.91 -33.24
C GLU A 25 30.33 -21.05 -34.05
N SER A 26 31.40 -21.53 -33.42
CA SER A 26 32.64 -21.89 -34.10
C SER A 26 32.44 -23.17 -34.91
N SER A 27 32.47 -23.07 -36.24
CA SER A 27 32.35 -24.22 -37.15
C SER A 27 33.56 -25.17 -37.15
N GLU A 28 34.57 -24.90 -36.33
CA GLU A 28 35.78 -25.69 -36.16
C GLU A 28 35.88 -26.12 -34.69
N GLU A 29 36.21 -27.39 -34.42
CA GLU A 29 36.52 -27.90 -33.06
C GLU A 29 37.86 -27.34 -32.49
N GLY A 30 38.39 -26.27 -33.10
CA GLY A 30 39.62 -25.60 -32.70
C GLY A 30 39.39 -24.67 -31.51
N SER A 31 40.30 -24.73 -30.53
CA SER A 31 40.32 -23.78 -29.41
C SER A 31 40.45 -22.33 -29.92
N LEU A 32 39.56 -21.44 -29.49
CA LEU A 32 39.54 -20.00 -29.83
C LEU A 32 40.71 -19.19 -29.21
N ILE A 33 41.86 -19.83 -29.02
CA ILE A 33 43.06 -19.27 -28.39
C ILE A 33 44.25 -19.54 -29.31
N TYR A 34 44.86 -18.46 -29.77
CA TYR A 34 45.96 -18.47 -30.71
C TYR A 34 47.25 -18.04 -30.01
N THR A 35 48.39 -18.59 -30.45
CA THR A 35 49.73 -18.15 -29.99
C THR A 35 50.38 -17.16 -30.96
N ASP A 36 49.92 -17.08 -32.21
CA ASP A 36 50.25 -15.99 -33.16
C ASP A 36 49.10 -14.98 -33.24
N LEU A 37 49.45 -13.70 -33.08
CA LEU A 37 48.55 -12.55 -33.25
C LEU A 37 47.94 -12.51 -34.66
N LYS A 38 48.68 -12.95 -35.70
CA LYS A 38 48.19 -12.97 -37.08
C LYS A 38 46.98 -13.88 -37.25
N ASP A 39 46.94 -15.02 -36.56
CA ASP A 39 45.85 -15.99 -36.68
C ASP A 39 44.63 -15.57 -35.86
N ALA A 40 44.84 -14.98 -34.66
CA ALA A 40 43.77 -14.29 -33.94
C ALA A 40 43.14 -13.17 -34.79
N LEU A 41 43.94 -12.36 -35.49
CA LEU A 41 43.47 -11.31 -36.38
C LEU A 41 42.76 -11.82 -37.65
N LYS A 42 43.05 -13.05 -38.12
CA LYS A 42 42.26 -13.72 -39.16
C LYS A 42 40.89 -14.12 -38.60
N ALA A 43 40.86 -14.80 -37.45
CA ALA A 43 39.62 -15.26 -36.83
C ALA A 43 38.63 -14.11 -36.57
N ILE A 44 39.09 -12.97 -36.07
CA ILE A 44 38.23 -11.78 -35.86
C ILE A 44 37.67 -11.22 -37.17
N LYS A 45 38.40 -11.33 -38.29
CA LYS A 45 37.89 -10.90 -39.60
C LYS A 45 36.84 -11.86 -40.15
N THR A 46 36.93 -13.14 -39.81
CA THR A 46 35.90 -14.15 -40.13
C THR A 46 34.61 -13.87 -39.33
N TYR A 47 34.72 -13.59 -38.04
CA TYR A 47 33.59 -13.42 -37.13
C TYR A 47 33.26 -11.94 -36.88
N LYS A 48 32.41 -11.36 -37.73
CA LYS A 48 32.05 -9.93 -37.69
C LYS A 48 31.42 -9.52 -36.35
N GLY A 49 32.19 -8.84 -35.51
CA GLY A 49 31.80 -8.40 -34.17
C GLY A 49 32.51 -9.13 -33.02
N ALA A 50 33.34 -10.13 -33.33
CA ALA A 50 34.20 -10.78 -32.36
C ALA A 50 35.18 -9.79 -31.71
N ARG A 51 35.52 -10.05 -30.46
CA ARG A 51 36.49 -9.27 -29.67
C ARG A 51 37.62 -10.17 -29.24
N PHE A 52 38.85 -9.67 -29.21
CA PHE A 52 39.99 -10.44 -28.72
C PHE A 52 40.73 -9.71 -27.63
N LYS A 53 41.47 -10.47 -26.83
CA LYS A 53 42.33 -9.96 -25.77
C LYS A 53 43.59 -10.82 -25.64
N GLU A 54 44.70 -10.16 -25.36
CA GLU A 54 46.00 -10.79 -25.09
C GLU A 54 46.13 -11.15 -23.61
N PHE A 55 46.71 -12.32 -23.34
CA PHE A 55 46.95 -12.89 -22.02
C PHE A 55 48.36 -13.49 -21.94
N THR A 56 48.95 -13.49 -20.75
CA THR A 56 50.23 -14.15 -20.45
C THR A 56 50.06 -15.59 -19.94
N ASN A 57 48.84 -15.99 -19.58
CA ASN A 57 48.48 -17.34 -19.17
C ASN A 57 47.37 -17.90 -20.09
N LYS A 58 47.45 -19.18 -20.43
CA LYS A 58 46.48 -19.89 -21.26
C LYS A 58 45.15 -20.12 -20.54
N GLU A 59 45.16 -20.26 -19.21
CA GLU A 59 43.96 -20.50 -18.40
C GLU A 59 43.06 -19.26 -18.35
N ASP A 60 43.65 -18.07 -18.20
CA ASP A 60 42.91 -16.80 -18.25
C ASP A 60 42.32 -16.54 -19.65
N ALA A 61 43.04 -16.94 -20.70
CA ALA A 61 42.57 -16.93 -22.08
C ALA A 61 41.35 -17.87 -22.28
N LEU A 62 41.40 -19.09 -21.73
CA LEU A 62 40.26 -20.03 -21.71
C LEU A 62 39.07 -19.45 -20.96
N LYS A 63 39.30 -18.89 -19.77
CA LYS A 63 38.25 -18.27 -18.96
C LYS A 63 37.54 -17.15 -19.71
N TYR A 64 38.27 -16.32 -20.47
CA TYR A 64 37.69 -15.26 -21.29
C TYR A 64 36.79 -15.79 -22.42
N THR A 65 37.14 -16.92 -23.05
CA THR A 65 36.26 -17.60 -24.02
C THR A 65 35.02 -18.21 -23.36
N PHE A 66 35.16 -18.87 -22.21
CA PHE A 66 34.03 -19.49 -21.50
C PHE A 66 33.08 -18.47 -20.87
N GLU A 67 33.58 -17.40 -20.24
CA GLU A 67 32.74 -16.31 -19.69
C GLU A 67 31.91 -15.61 -20.78
N SER A 68 32.37 -15.67 -22.04
CA SER A 68 31.61 -15.18 -23.19
C SER A 68 30.49 -16.14 -23.62
N LEU A 69 30.69 -17.46 -23.45
CA LEU A 69 29.70 -18.51 -23.74
C LEU A 69 28.64 -18.65 -22.63
N GLU A 70 29.02 -18.57 -21.35
CA GLU A 70 28.06 -18.54 -20.24
C GLU A 70 27.09 -17.35 -20.32
N LYS A 71 27.54 -16.22 -20.88
CA LYS A 71 26.70 -15.05 -21.20
C LYS A 71 25.74 -15.28 -22.36
N VAL A 72 25.98 -16.29 -23.22
CA VAL A 72 25.05 -16.71 -24.28
C VAL A 72 23.96 -17.61 -23.69
N GLU A 73 24.30 -18.57 -22.83
CA GLU A 73 23.32 -19.44 -22.18
C GLU A 73 22.38 -18.65 -21.25
N LYS A 74 22.93 -17.75 -20.42
CA LYS A 74 22.12 -16.86 -19.55
C LYS A 74 21.29 -15.82 -20.31
N LYS A 75 21.48 -15.66 -21.64
CA LYS A 75 20.66 -14.77 -22.49
C LYS A 75 19.64 -15.50 -23.37
N LYS A 76 19.53 -16.83 -23.26
CA LYS A 76 18.51 -17.64 -23.95
C LYS A 76 17.29 -18.00 -23.08
N SER A 77 17.11 -17.35 -21.93
CA SER A 77 15.76 -17.19 -21.37
C SER A 77 14.96 -16.27 -22.29
N SER A 78 13.75 -16.67 -22.65
CA SER A 78 12.82 -15.88 -23.49
C SER A 78 12.76 -14.41 -23.07
N GLU A 79 13.04 -13.48 -24.00
CA GLU A 79 12.78 -12.05 -23.76
C GLU A 79 11.29 -11.88 -23.47
N ASP A 80 10.95 -11.54 -22.22
CA ASP A 80 9.56 -11.26 -21.82
C ASP A 80 9.03 -10.09 -22.68
N GLU A 81 8.00 -10.35 -23.48
CA GLU A 81 7.41 -9.33 -24.35
C GLU A 81 6.88 -8.11 -23.58
N ARG A 82 6.58 -8.28 -22.29
CA ARG A 82 6.16 -7.21 -21.37
C ARG A 82 7.27 -6.19 -21.11
N LEU A 83 8.53 -6.58 -21.29
CA LEU A 83 9.73 -5.75 -21.11
C LEU A 83 10.21 -5.06 -22.40
N LYS A 84 9.47 -5.18 -23.51
CA LYS A 84 9.73 -4.43 -24.76
C LYS A 84 9.35 -2.96 -24.60
N HIS A 85 10.14 -2.05 -25.18
CA HIS A 85 9.86 -0.62 -25.14
C HIS A 85 8.62 -0.23 -25.95
N ARG A 86 7.80 0.66 -25.39
CA ARG A 86 6.62 1.20 -26.05
C ARG A 86 7.04 2.14 -27.18
N THR A 87 6.41 2.00 -28.34
CA THR A 87 6.59 2.88 -29.48
C THR A 87 6.10 4.30 -29.18
N SER A 88 6.57 5.30 -29.95
CA SER A 88 6.08 6.68 -29.81
C SER A 88 4.56 6.81 -30.04
N GLN A 89 3.93 5.89 -30.79
CA GLN A 89 2.48 5.88 -30.97
C GLN A 89 1.75 5.36 -29.72
N GLU A 90 2.29 4.33 -29.06
CA GLU A 90 1.75 3.80 -27.81
C GLU A 90 1.91 4.79 -26.66
N LEU A 91 3.09 5.44 -26.52
CA LEU A 91 3.28 6.52 -25.54
C LEU A 91 2.29 7.68 -25.75
N CYS A 92 1.91 7.96 -27.00
CA CYS A 92 0.86 8.94 -27.32
C CYS A 92 -0.55 8.46 -26.91
N LYS A 93 -0.86 7.16 -27.04
CA LYS A 93 -2.10 6.57 -26.50
C LYS A 93 -2.12 6.64 -24.96
N ILE A 94 -1.02 6.25 -24.31
CA ILE A 94 -0.84 6.29 -22.85
C ILE A 94 -1.01 7.71 -22.31
N ARG A 95 -0.35 8.70 -22.92
CA ARG A 95 -0.56 10.11 -22.57
C ARG A 95 -2.03 10.52 -22.67
N LYS A 96 -2.76 10.09 -23.71
CA LYS A 96 -4.20 10.38 -23.87
C LYS A 96 -5.08 9.68 -22.82
N MET A 97 -4.69 8.51 -22.30
CA MET A 97 -5.38 7.88 -21.17
C MET A 97 -5.21 8.74 -19.91
N ILE A 98 -3.98 9.21 -19.63
CA ILE A 98 -3.69 10.13 -18.53
C ILE A 98 -4.50 11.44 -18.67
N GLU A 99 -4.48 12.08 -19.83
CA GLU A 99 -5.17 13.36 -20.07
C GLU A 99 -6.69 13.27 -19.90
N ARG A 100 -7.30 12.12 -20.24
CA ARG A 100 -8.73 11.87 -20.02
C ARG A 100 -9.07 11.60 -18.56
N GLY A 101 -8.18 10.94 -17.81
CA GLY A 101 -8.54 10.27 -16.57
C GLY A 101 -9.20 8.93 -16.89
N ASP A 102 -8.39 8.03 -17.46
CA ASP A 102 -8.71 6.60 -17.57
C ASP A 102 -7.76 5.85 -16.63
N GLU A 103 -8.05 5.93 -15.33
CA GLU A 103 -7.21 5.38 -14.26
C GLU A 103 -7.10 3.85 -14.38
N VAL A 104 -8.20 3.18 -14.72
CA VAL A 104 -8.28 1.71 -14.80
C VAL A 104 -7.55 1.18 -16.04
N GLY A 105 -7.75 1.82 -17.20
CA GLY A 105 -7.02 1.50 -18.42
C GLY A 105 -5.52 1.74 -18.26
N PHE A 106 -5.15 2.86 -17.64
CA PHE A 106 -3.75 3.19 -17.36
C PHE A 106 -3.10 2.22 -16.36
N ALA A 107 -3.79 1.85 -15.27
CA ALA A 107 -3.30 0.84 -14.32
C ALA A 107 -3.00 -0.49 -15.01
N ARG A 108 -3.95 -1.00 -15.82
CA ARG A 108 -3.79 -2.26 -16.57
C ARG A 108 -2.59 -2.20 -17.53
N GLU A 109 -2.45 -1.09 -18.25
CA GLU A 109 -1.35 -0.89 -19.21
C GLU A 109 0.04 -0.88 -18.53
N ILE A 110 0.16 -0.27 -17.33
CA ILE A 110 1.43 -0.24 -16.58
C ILE A 110 1.84 -1.65 -16.15
N TRP A 111 0.92 -2.44 -15.57
CA TRP A 111 1.23 -3.78 -15.09
C TRP A 111 1.43 -4.80 -16.22
N MET A 112 0.73 -4.62 -17.34
CA MET A 112 0.96 -5.40 -18.56
C MET A 112 2.31 -5.07 -19.20
N HIS A 113 2.72 -3.79 -19.20
CA HIS A 113 3.97 -3.33 -19.80
C HIS A 113 4.77 -2.40 -18.86
N PRO A 114 5.55 -2.93 -17.91
CA PRO A 114 6.27 -2.14 -16.89
C PRO A 114 7.20 -1.06 -17.46
N ARG A 115 7.79 -1.28 -18.64
CA ARG A 115 8.61 -0.27 -19.37
C ARG A 115 7.83 0.99 -19.80
N THR A 116 6.51 0.98 -19.67
CA THR A 116 5.65 2.17 -19.84
C THR A 116 6.04 3.29 -18.87
N LEU A 117 6.42 2.98 -17.63
CA LEU A 117 6.88 3.99 -16.66
C LEU A 117 8.40 4.12 -16.59
N VAL A 118 9.15 3.02 -16.78
CA VAL A 118 10.61 2.98 -16.57
C VAL A 118 11.34 2.67 -17.87
N ALA A 119 12.13 3.64 -18.35
CA ALA A 119 12.91 3.51 -19.57
C ALA A 119 14.13 2.57 -19.37
N GLU A 120 14.86 2.31 -20.45
CA GLU A 120 15.99 1.36 -20.51
C GLU A 120 17.15 1.67 -19.55
N VAL A 121 17.32 2.94 -19.17
CA VAL A 121 18.45 3.45 -18.37
C VAL A 121 18.00 3.84 -16.95
N ASP A 122 16.97 3.20 -16.41
CA ASP A 122 16.41 3.48 -15.08
C ASP A 122 15.97 4.95 -14.89
N ILE A 123 15.38 5.54 -15.93
CA ILE A 123 14.91 6.92 -16.01
C ILE A 123 13.39 6.93 -16.27
N PRO A 124 12.61 7.89 -15.72
CA PRO A 124 11.20 8.06 -16.06
C PRO A 124 10.95 8.15 -17.57
N THR A 125 10.03 7.32 -18.09
CA THR A 125 9.64 7.32 -19.51
C THR A 125 9.03 8.68 -19.89
N ILE A 126 9.57 9.27 -20.97
CA ILE A 126 9.17 10.60 -21.45
C ILE A 126 7.93 10.48 -22.35
N MET A 127 6.78 10.89 -21.82
CA MET A 127 5.48 10.89 -22.51
C MET A 127 5.35 12.03 -23.52
N GLN A 128 6.06 13.15 -23.34
CA GLN A 128 6.04 14.29 -24.27
C GLN A 128 7.45 14.84 -24.53
N HIS A 129 8.08 14.36 -25.61
CA HIS A 129 9.48 14.62 -25.96
C HIS A 129 9.85 16.10 -26.11
N GLY A 130 8.95 16.98 -26.59
CA GLY A 130 9.25 18.41 -26.81
C GLY A 130 9.38 19.28 -25.56
N VAL A 131 8.87 18.82 -24.40
CA VAL A 131 9.03 19.49 -23.09
C VAL A 131 9.69 18.55 -22.07
N ARG A 132 9.90 17.27 -22.43
CA ARG A 132 10.31 16.17 -21.55
C ARG A 132 9.40 15.95 -20.34
N PHE A 133 8.09 15.90 -20.56
CA PHE A 133 7.16 15.47 -19.50
C PHE A 133 7.30 13.96 -19.25
N ASN A 134 7.54 13.57 -18.01
CA ASN A 134 7.21 12.23 -17.51
C ASN A 134 5.68 12.11 -17.29
N ALA A 135 5.18 10.92 -16.94
CA ALA A 135 3.75 10.70 -16.70
C ALA A 135 3.16 11.62 -15.61
N LEU A 136 3.94 11.89 -14.55
CA LEU A 136 3.50 12.69 -13.39
C LEU A 136 3.34 14.18 -13.74
N HIS A 137 4.16 14.73 -14.63
CA HIS A 137 3.97 16.08 -15.20
C HIS A 137 2.65 16.20 -15.97
N VAL A 138 2.29 15.17 -16.75
CA VAL A 138 1.02 15.15 -17.51
C VAL A 138 -0.17 15.10 -16.54
N ALA A 139 -0.13 14.19 -15.56
CA ALA A 139 -1.18 14.04 -14.56
C ALA A 139 -1.38 15.31 -13.70
N ALA A 140 -0.28 15.91 -13.21
CA ALA A 140 -0.31 17.15 -12.45
C ALA A 140 -0.88 18.33 -13.25
N LYS A 141 -0.47 18.49 -14.52
CA LYS A 141 -0.98 19.55 -15.41
C LYS A 141 -2.46 19.38 -15.75
N CYS A 142 -2.94 18.14 -15.85
CA CYS A 142 -4.33 17.82 -16.21
C CYS A 142 -5.27 17.65 -15.01
N ASN A 143 -4.82 18.02 -13.80
CA ASN A 143 -5.54 17.85 -12.53
C ASN A 143 -6.04 16.41 -12.32
N LYS A 144 -5.15 15.43 -12.40
CA LYS A 144 -5.45 13.99 -12.25
C LYS A 144 -4.81 13.41 -10.98
N PRO A 145 -5.35 13.71 -9.78
CA PRO A 145 -4.73 13.29 -8.51
C PRO A 145 -4.67 11.77 -8.37
N LEU A 146 -5.69 11.03 -8.84
CA LEU A 146 -5.70 9.57 -8.83
C LEU A 146 -4.58 8.97 -9.66
N ILE A 147 -4.30 9.53 -10.84
CA ILE A 147 -3.19 9.06 -11.68
C ILE A 147 -1.85 9.42 -11.03
N CYS A 148 -1.72 10.58 -10.39
CA CYS A 148 -0.53 10.90 -9.61
C CYS A 148 -0.29 9.87 -8.49
N GLN A 149 -1.34 9.51 -7.75
CA GLN A 149 -1.27 8.53 -6.65
C GLN A 149 -0.94 7.14 -7.19
N LEU A 150 -1.64 6.66 -8.22
CA LEU A 150 -1.38 5.37 -8.87
C LEU A 150 0.05 5.23 -9.40
N ILE A 151 0.63 6.29 -9.99
CA ILE A 151 2.04 6.27 -10.44
C ILE A 151 2.97 6.07 -9.24
N LEU A 152 2.73 6.76 -8.13
CA LEU A 152 3.55 6.64 -6.92
C LEU A 152 3.36 5.27 -6.26
N ASP A 153 2.12 4.81 -6.06
CA ASP A 153 1.77 3.50 -5.48
C ASP A 153 2.44 2.35 -6.24
N VAL A 154 2.43 2.37 -7.58
CA VAL A 154 3.09 1.35 -8.41
C VAL A 154 4.62 1.42 -8.30
N LEU A 155 5.21 2.62 -8.21
CA LEU A 155 6.65 2.79 -7.99
C LEU A 155 7.10 2.45 -6.56
N GLU A 156 6.19 2.43 -5.58
CA GLU A 156 6.47 1.91 -4.23
C GLU A 156 6.31 0.37 -4.13
N ASN A 157 5.53 -0.26 -5.03
CA ASN A 157 5.18 -1.68 -4.93
C ASN A 157 6.38 -2.61 -5.27
N PRO A 158 6.83 -3.47 -4.35
CA PRO A 158 7.91 -4.43 -4.61
C PRO A 158 7.67 -5.33 -5.83
N HIS A 159 6.43 -5.78 -6.06
CA HIS A 159 6.06 -6.66 -7.17
C HIS A 159 6.36 -6.00 -8.54
N PHE A 160 6.21 -4.68 -8.64
CA PHE A 160 6.54 -3.94 -9.85
C PHE A 160 8.06 -3.92 -10.10
N ALA A 161 8.85 -3.82 -9.02
CA ALA A 161 10.30 -3.83 -9.09
C ALA A 161 10.86 -5.22 -9.47
N GLU A 162 10.27 -6.32 -9.00
CA GLU A 162 10.66 -7.68 -9.44
C GLU A 162 10.22 -7.94 -10.88
N SER A 163 9.05 -7.43 -11.30
CA SER A 163 8.63 -7.52 -12.70
C SER A 163 9.53 -6.73 -13.66
N LEU A 164 10.30 -5.74 -13.20
CA LEU A 164 11.29 -5.00 -14.00
C LEU A 164 12.71 -5.57 -13.92
N TYR A 165 13.09 -6.13 -12.76
CA TYR A 165 14.46 -6.59 -12.48
C TYR A 165 14.44 -7.92 -11.71
N PRO A 166 13.98 -9.03 -12.35
CA PRO A 166 13.78 -10.31 -11.67
C PRO A 166 15.08 -10.91 -11.12
N ASP A 167 16.20 -10.72 -11.83
CA ASP A 167 17.51 -11.27 -11.47
C ASP A 167 18.24 -10.50 -10.35
N GLU A 168 17.65 -9.42 -9.82
CA GLU A 168 18.31 -8.56 -8.84
C GLU A 168 17.80 -8.74 -7.40
N SER A 169 18.72 -8.55 -6.44
CA SER A 169 18.41 -8.63 -5.02
C SER A 169 17.39 -7.55 -4.59
N PRO A 170 16.56 -7.82 -3.57
CA PRO A 170 15.56 -6.85 -3.09
C PRO A 170 16.15 -5.48 -2.74
N SER A 171 17.37 -5.44 -2.17
CA SER A 171 18.05 -4.18 -1.82
C SER A 171 18.46 -3.35 -3.05
N MET A 172 18.83 -4.00 -4.17
CA MET A 172 19.16 -3.31 -5.42
C MET A 172 17.89 -2.79 -6.11
N ARG A 173 16.84 -3.63 -6.16
CA ARG A 173 15.49 -3.23 -6.61
C ARG A 173 14.97 -2.01 -5.85
N PHE A 174 15.03 -2.04 -4.52
CA PHE A 174 14.66 -0.91 -3.67
C PHE A 174 15.45 0.36 -4.00
N ARG A 175 16.79 0.25 -4.13
CA ARG A 175 17.65 1.40 -4.46
C ARG A 175 17.34 2.00 -5.82
N ARG A 176 17.07 1.18 -6.85
CA ARG A 176 16.64 1.65 -8.18
C ARG A 176 15.27 2.32 -8.14
N MET A 177 14.27 1.70 -7.50
CA MET A 177 12.94 2.31 -7.37
C MET A 177 13.00 3.64 -6.63
N TYR A 178 13.80 3.72 -5.55
CA TYR A 178 14.04 4.97 -4.82
C TYR A 178 14.56 6.08 -5.75
N GLN A 179 15.52 5.77 -6.64
CA GLN A 179 16.08 6.73 -7.60
C GLN A 179 15.11 7.11 -8.72
N ILE A 180 14.42 6.14 -9.32
CA ILE A 180 13.42 6.38 -10.37
C ILE A 180 12.29 7.27 -9.85
N ARG A 181 11.84 7.04 -8.62
CA ARG A 181 10.76 7.78 -7.96
C ARG A 181 11.18 9.21 -7.58
N ASP A 182 12.42 9.40 -7.14
CA ASP A 182 13.04 10.73 -6.98
C ASP A 182 13.08 11.48 -8.32
N LEU A 183 13.54 10.83 -9.39
CA LEU A 183 13.52 11.41 -10.74
C LEU A 183 12.09 11.75 -11.20
N TYR A 184 11.10 10.94 -10.86
CA TYR A 184 9.69 11.22 -11.19
C TYR A 184 9.18 12.50 -10.50
N LEU A 185 9.52 12.71 -9.23
CA LEU A 185 9.06 13.82 -8.39
C LEU A 185 9.83 15.12 -8.60
N ASN A 186 11.16 15.02 -8.76
CA ASN A 186 12.08 16.16 -8.57
C ASN A 186 12.83 16.56 -9.85
N THR A 187 12.70 15.82 -10.95
CA THR A 187 13.23 16.24 -12.27
C THR A 187 12.36 17.35 -12.84
N GLY A 188 12.95 18.51 -13.06
CA GLY A 188 12.32 19.61 -13.77
C GLY A 188 12.28 19.41 -15.29
N THR A 189 11.30 20.00 -15.97
CA THR A 189 11.25 19.97 -17.44
C THR A 189 12.44 20.68 -18.10
N GLN A 190 12.79 20.26 -19.32
CA GLN A 190 13.96 20.80 -20.02
C GLN A 190 13.91 22.31 -20.29
N LYS A 191 12.71 22.91 -20.38
CA LYS A 191 12.56 24.32 -20.79
C LYS A 191 12.40 25.30 -19.62
N THR A 192 11.65 24.93 -18.58
CA THR A 192 11.37 25.82 -17.45
C THR A 192 11.96 25.32 -16.13
N GLY A 193 12.47 24.08 -16.06
CA GLY A 193 12.88 23.46 -14.80
C GLY A 193 11.71 23.15 -13.85
N ASP A 194 10.48 23.39 -14.26
CA ASP A 194 9.28 23.11 -13.46
C ASP A 194 9.19 21.60 -13.21
N THR A 195 9.11 21.18 -11.95
CA THR A 195 8.79 19.79 -11.54
C THR A 195 7.28 19.53 -11.65
N PRO A 196 6.78 18.29 -11.47
CA PRO A 196 5.33 18.03 -11.38
C PRO A 196 4.64 18.87 -10.31
N LEU A 197 5.31 19.15 -9.19
CA LEU A 197 4.79 20.00 -8.12
C LEU A 197 4.62 21.46 -8.58
N HIS A 198 5.56 21.99 -9.38
CA HIS A 198 5.40 23.30 -10.01
C HIS A 198 4.22 23.31 -10.98
N TYR A 199 4.02 22.25 -11.78
CA TYR A 199 2.85 22.15 -12.66
C TYR A 199 1.54 22.12 -11.87
N ALA A 200 1.46 21.31 -10.81
CA ALA A 200 0.27 21.28 -9.95
C ALA A 200 0.00 22.67 -9.33
N ALA A 201 1.04 23.36 -8.84
CA ALA A 201 0.93 24.70 -8.27
C ALA A 201 0.49 25.75 -9.31
N LYS A 202 1.17 25.82 -10.46
CA LYS A 202 0.90 26.80 -11.54
C LYS A 202 -0.53 26.75 -12.06
N PHE A 203 -1.08 25.54 -12.19
CA PHE A 203 -2.43 25.28 -12.71
C PHE A 203 -3.53 25.20 -11.64
N GLY A 204 -3.22 25.43 -10.35
CA GLY A 204 -4.21 25.42 -9.28
C GLY A 204 -4.71 24.03 -8.86
N CYS A 205 -3.97 22.98 -9.19
CA CYS A 205 -4.37 21.58 -8.99
C CYS A 205 -4.09 21.15 -7.53
N ILE A 206 -4.91 21.64 -6.59
CA ILE A 206 -4.69 21.47 -5.14
C ILE A 206 -4.57 20.00 -4.72
N ASP A 207 -5.41 19.10 -5.23
CA ASP A 207 -5.36 17.69 -4.84
C ASP A 207 -4.15 16.95 -5.44
N CYS A 208 -3.67 17.37 -6.61
CA CYS A 208 -2.36 16.94 -7.11
C CYS A 208 -1.22 17.44 -6.22
N CYS A 209 -1.30 18.66 -5.67
CA CYS A 209 -0.32 19.15 -4.70
C CYS A 209 -0.34 18.31 -3.42
N LYS A 210 -1.52 18.00 -2.86
CA LYS A 210 -1.68 17.11 -1.69
C LYS A 210 -1.05 15.73 -1.93
N VAL A 211 -1.33 15.10 -3.07
CA VAL A 211 -0.72 13.80 -3.43
C VAL A 211 0.80 13.89 -3.46
N LEU A 212 1.37 14.86 -4.17
CA LEU A 212 2.82 15.01 -4.31
C LEU A 212 3.52 15.33 -2.98
N LEU A 213 2.97 16.28 -2.21
CA LEU A 213 3.52 16.72 -0.92
C LEU A 213 3.41 15.66 0.18
N SER A 214 2.49 14.70 0.04
CA SER A 214 2.39 13.57 0.98
C SER A 214 3.61 12.65 0.91
N HIS A 215 4.31 12.63 -0.23
CA HIS A 215 5.35 11.66 -0.51
C HIS A 215 6.72 12.14 0.04
N PRO A 216 7.44 11.31 0.82
CA PRO A 216 8.58 11.76 1.62
C PRO A 216 9.75 12.32 0.80
N GLN A 217 9.94 11.83 -0.42
CA GLN A 217 10.97 12.27 -1.38
C GLN A 217 10.63 13.57 -2.13
N CYS A 218 9.41 14.10 -2.06
CA CYS A 218 9.07 15.30 -2.83
C CYS A 218 9.84 16.52 -2.27
N ASP A 219 10.64 17.16 -3.13
CA ASP A 219 11.42 18.34 -2.80
C ASP A 219 10.57 19.62 -3.01
N ILE A 220 10.15 20.21 -1.89
CA ILE A 220 9.28 21.40 -1.85
C ILE A 220 10.07 22.67 -2.19
N ASP A 221 11.35 22.70 -1.80
CA ASP A 221 12.25 23.84 -1.95
C ASP A 221 12.96 23.87 -3.31
N LYS A 222 12.69 22.87 -4.17
CA LYS A 222 13.22 22.80 -5.52
C LYS A 222 12.86 24.06 -6.29
N ARG A 223 13.88 24.76 -6.82
CA ARG A 223 13.72 25.94 -7.68
C ARG A 223 13.78 25.56 -9.16
N ASN A 224 12.94 26.21 -9.96
CA ASN A 224 12.89 26.08 -11.41
C ASN A 224 14.00 26.94 -12.09
N VAL A 225 14.03 27.00 -13.43
CA VAL A 225 15.05 27.78 -14.19
C VAL A 225 14.92 29.29 -13.93
N ASP A 226 13.70 29.77 -13.67
CA ASP A 226 13.42 31.18 -13.33
C ASP A 226 13.80 31.50 -11.86
N GLY A 227 14.24 30.49 -11.09
CA GLY A 227 14.62 30.62 -9.69
C GLY A 227 13.46 30.50 -8.70
N PHE A 228 12.22 30.25 -9.14
CA PHE A 228 11.06 30.15 -8.25
C PHE A 228 10.83 28.72 -7.73
N THR A 229 10.32 28.60 -6.50
CA THR A 229 9.79 27.35 -5.93
C THR A 229 8.35 27.09 -6.40
N ALA A 230 7.84 25.87 -6.21
CA ALA A 230 6.46 25.55 -6.54
C ALA A 230 5.47 26.48 -5.80
N ARG A 231 5.69 26.75 -4.51
CA ARG A 231 4.89 27.67 -3.68
C ARG A 231 4.83 29.09 -4.27
N GLU A 232 5.98 29.62 -4.73
CA GLU A 232 6.08 30.96 -5.33
C GLU A 232 5.33 31.06 -6.69
N THR A 233 5.01 29.93 -7.32
CA THR A 233 4.36 29.88 -8.65
C THR A 233 2.85 29.56 -8.63
N VAL A 234 2.24 29.45 -7.44
CA VAL A 234 0.82 29.09 -7.23
C VAL A 234 -0.11 29.95 -8.08
N CYS A 235 -1.04 29.30 -8.80
CA CYS A 235 -2.07 29.89 -9.65
C CYS A 235 -1.57 30.82 -10.80
N SER A 236 -0.26 30.94 -11.04
CA SER A 236 0.31 31.84 -12.05
C SER A 236 -0.08 31.56 -13.52
N ARG A 237 -0.73 30.42 -13.80
CA ARG A 237 -1.28 30.07 -15.13
C ARG A 237 -2.81 30.10 -15.20
N LEU A 238 -3.50 30.48 -14.13
CA LEU A 238 -4.96 30.62 -14.11
C LEU A 238 -5.38 32.03 -14.55
N ASN A 239 -6.23 32.11 -15.57
CA ASN A 239 -6.79 33.39 -16.06
C ASN A 239 -7.78 34.02 -15.07
N SER A 240 -8.36 33.22 -14.17
CA SER A 240 -9.21 33.63 -13.07
C SER A 240 -8.90 32.73 -11.89
N VAL A 241 -8.54 33.32 -10.75
CA VAL A 241 -8.18 32.59 -9.52
C VAL A 241 -9.40 32.63 -8.59
N PRO A 242 -9.97 31.48 -8.19
CA PRO A 242 -11.01 31.44 -7.16
C PRO A 242 -10.48 32.01 -5.85
N SER A 243 -11.26 32.86 -5.19
CA SER A 243 -10.79 33.69 -4.06
C SER A 243 -10.14 32.89 -2.92
N ASN A 244 -10.66 31.70 -2.61
CA ASN A 244 -10.13 30.82 -1.57
C ASN A 244 -9.00 29.90 -2.07
N LEU A 245 -8.97 29.54 -3.36
CA LEU A 245 -8.06 28.50 -3.88
C LEU A 245 -6.58 28.85 -3.61
N LYS A 246 -6.21 30.12 -3.74
CA LYS A 246 -4.84 30.56 -3.48
C LYS A 246 -4.47 30.40 -2.00
N GLU A 247 -5.35 30.80 -1.10
CA GLU A 247 -5.16 30.67 0.36
C GLU A 247 -5.10 29.20 0.78
N ASP A 248 -6.02 28.37 0.26
CA ASP A 248 -6.06 26.92 0.50
C ASP A 248 -4.78 26.23 0.01
N MET A 249 -4.24 26.63 -1.14
CA MET A 249 -2.97 26.10 -1.65
C MET A 249 -1.76 26.58 -0.84
N GLU A 250 -1.70 27.87 -0.48
CA GLU A 250 -0.61 28.41 0.35
C GLU A 250 -0.59 27.74 1.73
N ALA A 251 -1.75 27.48 2.34
CA ALA A 251 -1.87 26.71 3.57
C ALA A 251 -1.34 25.26 3.43
N VAL A 252 -1.63 24.58 2.31
CA VAL A 252 -1.09 23.23 2.03
C VAL A 252 0.44 23.23 1.89
N PHE A 253 1.05 24.30 1.36
CA PHE A 253 2.51 24.43 1.26
C PHE A 253 3.19 24.87 2.57
N GLU A 254 2.55 25.72 3.37
CA GLU A 254 3.14 26.32 4.57
C GLU A 254 2.83 25.55 5.86
N GLU A 255 1.57 25.22 6.09
CA GLU A 255 1.15 24.51 7.29
C GLU A 255 1.29 22.98 7.13
N GLY A 256 1.28 22.50 5.88
CA GLY A 256 1.41 21.08 5.54
C GLY A 256 0.15 20.26 5.85
N MET A 257 0.21 18.96 5.52
CA MET A 257 -0.86 18.01 5.84
C MET A 257 -0.53 17.29 7.13
N VAL A 258 -1.35 17.54 8.16
CA VAL A 258 -1.25 16.91 9.47
C VAL A 258 -2.36 15.88 9.63
N TYR A 259 -2.05 14.84 10.40
CA TYR A 259 -2.93 13.72 10.69
C TYR A 259 -2.91 13.42 12.19
N VAL A 260 -3.98 12.80 12.70
CA VAL A 260 -4.09 12.35 14.11
C VAL A 260 -4.30 10.83 14.12
N PRO A 261 -3.26 10.03 14.43
CA PRO A 261 -3.36 8.57 14.43
C PRO A 261 -3.92 8.02 15.74
N VAL A 262 -4.59 6.86 15.66
CA VAL A 262 -4.99 6.02 16.79
C VAL A 262 -4.14 4.74 16.75
N LEU A 263 -3.41 4.49 17.83
CA LEU A 263 -2.44 3.39 17.95
C LEU A 263 -2.88 2.42 19.05
N LYS A 264 -2.83 1.11 18.83
CA LYS A 264 -3.09 0.09 19.86
C LYS A 264 -1.89 -0.83 20.00
N SER A 265 -1.58 -1.26 21.23
CA SER A 265 -0.51 -2.24 21.45
C SER A 265 -0.98 -3.65 21.05
N ASN A 266 -0.07 -4.47 20.53
CA ASN A 266 -0.38 -5.83 20.03
C ASN A 266 -0.88 -6.77 21.14
N ASN A 267 -0.58 -6.49 22.41
CA ASN A 267 -0.93 -7.32 23.56
C ASN A 267 -2.45 -7.39 23.88
N ASP A 268 -3.30 -6.75 23.07
CA ASP A 268 -4.78 -6.66 23.09
C ASP A 268 -5.48 -6.13 24.37
N VAL A 269 -4.84 -6.25 25.53
CA VAL A 269 -5.27 -5.81 26.86
C VAL A 269 -5.16 -4.29 27.06
N SER A 270 -4.33 -3.61 26.27
CA SER A 270 -4.14 -2.15 26.38
C SER A 270 -5.15 -1.38 25.52
N PRO A 271 -5.78 -0.31 26.04
CA PRO A 271 -6.71 0.51 25.27
C PRO A 271 -5.98 1.29 24.15
N SER A 272 -6.70 1.61 23.08
CA SER A 272 -6.20 2.46 21.99
C SER A 272 -5.78 3.84 22.50
N ILE A 273 -4.62 4.33 22.02
CA ILE A 273 -3.99 5.59 22.39
C ILE A 273 -4.10 6.58 21.23
N VAL A 274 -4.59 7.78 21.51
CA VAL A 274 -4.58 8.89 20.54
C VAL A 274 -3.16 9.46 20.43
N GLY A 275 -2.53 9.27 19.27
CA GLY A 275 -1.23 9.84 18.94
C GLY A 275 -1.29 11.36 18.76
N LYS A 276 -0.16 12.04 18.97
CA LYS A 276 -0.06 13.50 18.73
C LYS A 276 -0.24 13.80 17.24
N PRO A 277 -0.69 15.01 16.86
CA PRO A 277 -0.69 15.44 15.47
C PRO A 277 0.70 15.28 14.84
N CYS A 278 0.75 14.67 13.66
CA CYS A 278 2.00 14.34 12.99
C CYS A 278 1.84 14.38 11.45
N SER A 279 2.96 14.39 10.74
CA SER A 279 2.98 14.42 9.27
C SER A 279 2.80 13.02 8.66
N CYS A 280 2.52 12.97 7.35
CA CYS A 280 2.55 11.73 6.58
C CYS A 280 3.87 10.94 6.81
N LYS A 281 5.02 11.63 6.82
CA LYS A 281 6.36 11.04 7.02
C LYS A 281 6.57 10.44 8.43
N ASP A 282 5.73 10.80 9.39
CA ASP A 282 5.74 10.24 10.75
C ASP A 282 4.84 8.99 10.84
N ILE A 283 3.67 9.03 10.19
CA ILE A 283 2.77 7.86 10.11
C ILE A 283 3.40 6.77 9.27
N ASP A 284 4.09 7.11 8.17
CA ASP A 284 4.94 6.18 7.40
C ASP A 284 5.85 5.38 8.32
N ARG A 285 6.57 6.05 9.23
CA ARG A 285 7.49 5.38 10.16
C ARG A 285 6.73 4.46 11.12
N CYS A 286 5.56 4.85 11.60
CA CYS A 286 4.71 3.98 12.41
C CYS A 286 4.12 2.78 11.63
N ALA A 287 3.85 2.93 10.33
CA ALA A 287 3.35 1.86 9.45
C ALA A 287 4.47 0.92 8.97
N SER A 288 5.66 1.45 8.65
CA SER A 288 6.84 0.66 8.29
C SER A 288 7.40 -0.14 9.48
N LEU A 289 7.20 0.32 10.72
CA LEU A 289 7.50 -0.47 11.91
C LEU A 289 6.64 -1.75 12.02
N LEU A 290 5.58 -1.92 11.22
CA LEU A 290 4.81 -3.17 11.11
C LEU A 290 5.49 -4.25 10.25
N ILE A 291 6.68 -3.95 9.72
CA ILE A 291 7.56 -4.89 9.03
C ILE A 291 8.66 -5.40 10.00
N ASP A 292 8.83 -4.78 11.16
CA ASP A 292 9.58 -5.37 12.28
C ASP A 292 8.75 -6.49 12.94
N GLU A 293 9.43 -7.51 13.46
CA GLU A 293 8.83 -8.76 14.01
C GLU A 293 7.71 -8.51 15.04
N ASP A 294 7.83 -7.50 15.90
CA ASP A 294 6.77 -7.11 16.84
C ASP A 294 6.73 -5.60 17.14
N PRO A 295 5.94 -4.81 16.39
CA PRO A 295 5.73 -3.39 16.69
C PRO A 295 4.96 -3.23 18.01
N LYS A 296 5.59 -2.61 19.02
CA LYS A 296 4.95 -2.30 20.32
C LYS A 296 3.58 -1.59 20.21
N LEU A 297 3.34 -0.90 19.09
CA LEU A 297 2.11 -0.18 18.76
C LEU A 297 1.82 -0.35 17.25
N SER A 298 0.60 -0.75 16.90
CA SER A 298 0.09 -0.78 15.52
C SER A 298 -0.98 0.29 15.27
N LEU A 299 -1.00 0.86 14.07
CA LEU A 299 -1.99 1.86 13.65
C LEU A 299 -3.35 1.18 13.43
N LYS A 300 -4.42 1.74 14.03
CA LYS A 300 -5.79 1.21 13.97
C LYS A 300 -6.78 2.15 13.30
N ALA A 301 -6.55 3.45 13.38
CA ALA A 301 -7.29 4.47 12.64
C ALA A 301 -6.44 5.74 12.48
N PHE A 302 -6.84 6.65 11.61
CA PHE A 302 -6.31 8.01 11.56
C PHE A 302 -7.37 9.00 11.06
N ALA A 303 -7.18 10.26 11.46
CA ALA A 303 -7.93 11.40 10.97
C ALA A 303 -7.01 12.31 10.13
N GLY A 304 -7.53 12.91 9.06
CA GLY A 304 -6.83 13.85 8.18
C GLY A 304 -6.78 13.39 6.71
N PRO A 305 -6.28 14.23 5.78
CA PRO A 305 -5.44 15.40 6.02
C PRO A 305 -6.20 16.61 6.58
N MET A 306 -5.52 17.40 7.41
CA MET A 306 -6.07 18.62 8.03
C MET A 306 -4.95 19.61 8.36
N SER A 307 -5.30 20.87 8.63
CA SER A 307 -4.33 21.88 9.08
C SER A 307 -3.79 21.56 10.49
N PRO A 308 -2.57 22.00 10.86
CA PRO A 308 -2.03 21.85 12.21
C PRO A 308 -2.95 22.41 13.30
N LYS A 309 -3.68 23.49 13.02
CA LYS A 309 -4.65 24.10 13.94
C LYS A 309 -5.85 23.17 14.18
N GLN A 310 -6.47 22.67 13.10
CA GLN A 310 -7.57 21.71 13.15
C GLN A 310 -7.12 20.39 13.78
N ALA A 311 -5.90 19.91 13.48
CA ALA A 311 -5.32 18.71 14.08
C ALA A 311 -5.10 18.84 15.58
N GLN A 312 -4.61 19.98 16.05
CA GLN A 312 -4.43 20.22 17.48
C GLN A 312 -5.77 20.39 18.23
N GLN A 313 -6.84 20.81 17.53
CA GLN A 313 -8.21 20.77 18.07
C GLN A 313 -8.74 19.33 18.12
N PHE A 314 -8.71 18.62 17.00
CA PHE A 314 -9.17 17.22 16.87
C PHE A 314 -8.47 16.30 17.87
N TYR A 315 -7.15 16.42 18.02
CA TYR A 315 -6.37 15.69 19.02
C TYR A 315 -6.86 15.92 20.46
N LYS A 316 -7.12 17.19 20.82
CA LYS A 316 -7.60 17.54 22.17
C LYS A 316 -9.01 17.02 22.42
N ALA A 317 -9.87 17.11 21.41
CA ALA A 317 -11.23 16.59 21.44
C ALA A 317 -11.24 15.06 21.58
N LEU A 318 -10.57 14.31 20.70
CA LEU A 318 -10.56 12.85 20.73
C LEU A 318 -9.90 12.29 22.01
N LYS A 319 -8.88 12.96 22.52
CA LYS A 319 -8.24 12.61 23.80
C LYS A 319 -9.16 12.87 25.00
N ASN A 320 -9.88 13.98 25.00
CA ASN A 320 -10.76 14.41 26.10
C ASN A 320 -12.20 14.72 25.61
N PRO A 321 -12.94 13.74 25.08
CA PRO A 321 -14.21 14.00 24.37
C PRO A 321 -15.37 14.37 25.30
N SER A 322 -15.25 14.05 26.60
CA SER A 322 -16.16 14.50 27.66
C SER A 322 -15.82 15.90 28.20
N SER A 323 -14.92 16.65 27.57
CA SER A 323 -14.55 18.00 27.98
C SER A 323 -15.23 19.04 27.07
N PRO A 324 -16.26 19.78 27.54
CA PRO A 324 -16.96 20.79 26.74
C PRO A 324 -16.06 21.96 26.29
N LYS A 325 -14.84 22.08 26.84
CA LYS A 325 -13.84 23.05 26.40
C LYS A 325 -13.16 22.70 25.05
N TYR A 326 -13.16 21.43 24.66
CA TYR A 326 -12.39 20.94 23.50
C TYR A 326 -13.22 20.16 22.49
N SER A 327 -14.34 19.62 22.92
CA SER A 327 -15.24 18.78 22.12
C SER A 327 -16.41 19.61 21.55
N PRO A 328 -16.86 19.34 20.32
CA PRO A 328 -18.08 19.94 19.77
C PRO A 328 -19.38 19.35 20.34
N PHE A 329 -19.32 18.19 21.00
CA PHE A 329 -20.48 17.41 21.42
C PHE A 329 -21.38 18.14 22.44
N THR A 330 -22.68 18.02 22.25
CA THR A 330 -23.75 18.41 23.20
C THR A 330 -23.66 17.65 24.54
N PRO A 331 -24.29 18.13 25.62
CA PRO A 331 -24.36 17.41 26.90
C PRO A 331 -24.92 15.98 26.78
N GLU A 332 -25.88 15.79 25.88
CA GLU A 332 -26.52 14.51 25.58
C GLU A 332 -25.53 13.54 24.92
N GLU A 333 -24.84 13.98 23.86
CA GLU A 333 -23.81 13.20 23.15
C GLU A 333 -22.60 12.87 24.05
N GLN A 334 -22.20 13.80 24.92
CA GLN A 334 -21.16 13.55 25.93
C GLN A 334 -21.55 12.39 26.88
N GLY A 335 -22.85 12.23 27.17
CA GLY A 335 -23.41 11.10 27.91
C GLY A 335 -23.25 9.77 27.16
N GLU A 336 -23.59 9.72 25.87
CA GLU A 336 -23.41 8.52 25.04
C GLU A 336 -21.93 8.16 24.86
N ILE A 337 -21.05 9.14 24.68
CA ILE A 337 -19.61 8.94 24.58
C ILE A 337 -19.03 8.36 25.88
N PHE A 338 -19.52 8.82 27.03
CA PHE A 338 -19.12 8.24 28.32
C PHE A 338 -19.58 6.78 28.46
N LYS A 339 -20.72 6.40 27.88
CA LYS A 339 -21.13 4.99 27.78
C LYS A 339 -20.21 4.21 26.84
N ILE A 340 -19.95 4.71 25.63
CA ILE A 340 -19.07 4.06 24.63
C ILE A 340 -17.71 3.73 25.24
N LYS A 341 -17.06 4.69 25.94
CA LYS A 341 -15.78 4.46 26.63
C LYS A 341 -15.79 3.36 27.69
N ARG A 342 -16.97 3.00 28.22
CA ARG A 342 -17.14 1.97 29.26
C ARG A 342 -17.61 0.63 28.70
N THR A 343 -18.32 0.63 27.58
CA THR A 343 -18.90 -0.58 26.97
C THR A 343 -18.03 -1.19 25.88
N ASP A 344 -17.19 -0.38 25.23
CA ASP A 344 -16.35 -0.80 24.11
C ASP A 344 -14.85 -0.50 24.36
N PRO A 345 -14.13 -1.40 25.05
CA PRO A 345 -12.70 -1.27 25.26
C PRO A 345 -11.85 -1.64 24.03
N GLU A 346 -12.43 -2.28 23.00
CA GLU A 346 -11.70 -2.75 21.81
C GLU A 346 -11.63 -1.69 20.71
N LYS A 347 -12.75 -0.99 20.43
CA LYS A 347 -12.95 -0.04 19.31
C LYS A 347 -13.62 1.28 19.74
N GLY A 348 -13.81 1.51 21.04
CA GLY A 348 -14.54 2.67 21.54
C GLY A 348 -13.88 4.03 21.23
N VAL A 349 -12.55 4.09 21.10
CA VAL A 349 -11.84 5.32 20.69
C VAL A 349 -12.10 5.61 19.23
N GLU A 350 -12.08 4.58 18.39
CA GLU A 350 -12.34 4.65 16.96
C GLU A 350 -13.79 5.07 16.68
N ARG A 351 -14.75 4.51 17.44
CA ARG A 351 -16.16 4.93 17.39
C ARG A 351 -16.35 6.40 17.76
N ILE A 352 -15.67 6.91 18.79
CA ILE A 352 -15.72 8.35 19.14
C ILE A 352 -15.06 9.20 18.04
N GLY A 353 -13.98 8.68 17.43
CA GLY A 353 -13.28 9.30 16.31
C GLY A 353 -14.18 9.55 15.10
N ARG A 354 -15.05 8.59 14.75
CA ARG A 354 -16.04 8.76 13.66
C ARG A 354 -16.97 9.95 13.86
N HIS A 355 -17.66 10.02 15.00
CA HIS A 355 -18.60 11.11 15.31
C HIS A 355 -17.87 12.46 15.32
N LEU A 356 -16.68 12.52 15.93
CA LEU A 356 -15.87 13.73 15.97
C LEU A 356 -15.42 14.18 14.57
N ALA A 357 -15.11 13.23 13.68
CA ALA A 357 -14.67 13.53 12.33
C ALA A 357 -15.81 14.02 11.43
N GLU A 358 -17.03 13.51 11.63
CA GLU A 358 -18.25 14.03 11.01
C GLU A 358 -18.50 15.48 11.43
N ASP A 359 -18.53 15.77 12.75
CA ASP A 359 -18.70 17.13 13.29
C ASP A 359 -17.63 18.11 12.78
N MET A 360 -16.36 17.69 12.80
CA MET A 360 -15.23 18.54 12.41
C MET A 360 -14.98 18.57 10.90
N LYS A 361 -15.79 17.86 10.10
CA LYS A 361 -15.66 17.70 8.64
C LYS A 361 -14.26 17.28 8.21
N VAL A 362 -13.81 16.19 8.84
CA VAL A 362 -12.47 15.62 8.72
C VAL A 362 -12.58 14.23 8.12
N ASP A 363 -11.65 13.91 7.23
CA ASP A 363 -11.51 12.56 6.69
C ASP A 363 -11.08 11.58 7.81
N TRP A 364 -11.84 10.50 8.01
CA TRP A 364 -11.59 9.47 9.02
C TRP A 364 -11.43 8.12 8.36
N GLN A 365 -10.42 7.35 8.76
CA GLN A 365 -10.13 6.03 8.18
C GLN A 365 -9.80 5.03 9.30
N GLU A 366 -10.46 3.87 9.32
CA GLU A 366 -10.18 2.78 10.27
C GLU A 366 -9.65 1.55 9.54
N TYR A 367 -8.71 0.85 10.17
CA TYR A 367 -8.25 -0.46 9.70
C TYR A 367 -9.24 -1.56 10.09
N PHE A 368 -9.60 -2.38 9.10
CA PHE A 368 -10.41 -3.59 9.24
C PHE A 368 -9.58 -4.80 8.79
N PRO A 369 -9.05 -5.61 9.74
CA PRO A 369 -8.14 -6.71 9.43
C PRO A 369 -8.70 -7.72 8.43
N ASP A 370 -9.96 -8.10 8.57
CA ASP A 370 -10.63 -9.09 7.72
C ASP A 370 -10.80 -8.64 6.26
N PHE A 371 -10.78 -7.33 6.01
CA PHE A 371 -10.76 -6.75 4.66
C PHE A 371 -9.34 -6.37 4.21
N ASN A 372 -8.41 -6.31 5.17
CA ASN A 372 -7.07 -5.75 5.07
C ASN A 372 -7.03 -4.37 4.40
N VAL A 373 -7.88 -3.46 4.87
CA VAL A 373 -8.02 -2.11 4.31
C VAL A 373 -8.26 -1.09 5.42
N PHE A 374 -7.68 0.10 5.27
CA PHE A 374 -8.15 1.32 5.91
C PHE A 374 -9.31 1.89 5.09
N ALA A 375 -10.49 1.97 5.68
CA ALA A 375 -11.69 2.49 5.05
C ALA A 375 -12.60 3.18 6.08
N ASN A 376 -13.61 3.89 5.57
CA ASN A 376 -14.76 4.31 6.35
C ASN A 376 -16.01 3.69 5.74
N PHE A 377 -16.58 2.69 6.41
CA PHE A 377 -17.79 2.01 5.93
C PHE A 377 -19.03 2.92 5.90
N ALA A 378 -19.04 4.04 6.63
CA ALA A 378 -20.07 5.09 6.54
C ALA A 378 -19.77 6.10 5.41
N THR A 379 -19.39 5.60 4.24
CA THR A 379 -19.19 6.38 3.01
C THR A 379 -19.59 5.55 1.81
N LYS A 380 -19.81 6.19 0.65
CA LYS A 380 -20.11 5.47 -0.60
C LYS A 380 -19.06 4.40 -0.92
N GLU A 381 -17.77 4.77 -0.87
CA GLU A 381 -16.64 3.85 -1.05
C GLU A 381 -16.77 2.62 -0.15
N GLY A 382 -16.95 2.84 1.15
CA GLY A 382 -17.01 1.76 2.11
C GLY A 382 -18.20 0.82 1.88
N LEU A 383 -19.36 1.38 1.51
CA LEU A 383 -20.52 0.60 1.10
C LEU A 383 -20.27 -0.19 -0.18
N ASP A 384 -19.56 0.37 -1.18
CA ASP A 384 -19.16 -0.34 -2.39
C ASP A 384 -18.27 -1.57 -2.08
N ILE A 385 -17.30 -1.42 -1.16
CA ILE A 385 -16.46 -2.52 -0.64
C ILE A 385 -17.33 -3.60 0.05
N LEU A 386 -18.24 -3.18 0.93
CA LEU A 386 -19.09 -4.09 1.71
C LEU A 386 -20.12 -4.84 0.85
N GLU A 387 -20.71 -4.15 -0.12
CA GLU A 387 -21.66 -4.69 -1.07
C GLU A 387 -20.97 -5.69 -2.03
N ALA A 388 -19.77 -5.39 -2.51
CA ALA A 388 -18.96 -6.33 -3.28
C ALA A 388 -18.60 -7.59 -2.46
N ARG A 389 -18.22 -7.41 -1.18
CA ARG A 389 -17.92 -8.50 -0.24
C ARG A 389 -19.12 -9.44 -0.04
N LEU A 390 -20.30 -8.88 0.25
CA LEU A 390 -21.54 -9.63 0.47
C LEU A 390 -22.04 -10.30 -0.82
N ARG A 391 -21.86 -9.65 -1.97
CA ARG A 391 -22.17 -10.23 -3.29
C ARG A 391 -21.34 -11.48 -3.57
N LYS A 392 -20.01 -11.43 -3.42
CA LYS A 392 -19.13 -12.62 -3.58
C LYS A 392 -19.60 -13.78 -2.68
N LEU A 393 -19.90 -13.49 -1.40
CA LEU A 393 -20.44 -14.49 -0.46
C LEU A 393 -21.80 -15.06 -0.87
N HIS A 394 -22.72 -14.25 -1.41
CA HIS A 394 -24.02 -14.72 -1.92
C HIS A 394 -23.89 -15.65 -3.12
N HIS A 395 -22.83 -15.54 -3.91
CA HIS A 395 -22.54 -16.44 -5.04
C HIS A 395 -21.70 -17.67 -4.65
N GLY A 396 -21.34 -17.82 -3.37
CA GLY A 396 -20.51 -18.94 -2.89
C GLY A 396 -19.04 -18.84 -3.30
N GLU A 397 -18.60 -17.68 -3.79
CA GLU A 397 -17.19 -17.47 -4.13
C GLU A 397 -16.36 -17.31 -2.85
N PRO A 398 -15.21 -18.01 -2.73
CA PRO A 398 -14.31 -17.82 -1.61
C PRO A 398 -13.77 -16.39 -1.61
N PHE A 399 -13.64 -15.80 -0.43
CA PHE A 399 -13.07 -14.47 -0.31
C PHE A 399 -11.55 -14.51 -0.45
N LEU A 400 -11.07 -14.08 -1.61
CA LEU A 400 -9.72 -13.53 -1.68
C LEU A 400 -9.73 -12.18 -0.95
N THR A 401 -9.05 -12.13 0.20
CA THR A 401 -8.68 -10.87 0.86
C THR A 401 -7.95 -9.97 -0.15
N PHE A 402 -8.00 -8.64 0.01
CA PHE A 402 -7.27 -7.71 -0.86
C PHE A 402 -5.77 -8.06 -1.05
N ALA A 403 -5.13 -8.66 -0.03
CA ALA A 403 -3.75 -9.17 -0.09
C ALA A 403 -3.54 -10.44 -0.96
N ALA A 404 -4.59 -11.03 -1.52
CA ALA A 404 -4.58 -12.27 -2.30
C ALA A 404 -5.04 -12.09 -3.76
N GLU A 405 -5.38 -10.87 -4.17
CA GLU A 405 -5.61 -10.50 -5.58
C GLU A 405 -4.27 -10.19 -6.27
N GLU A 406 -4.18 -10.29 -7.60
CA GLU A 406 -2.95 -10.00 -8.35
C GLU A 406 -2.53 -8.51 -8.20
N PRO A 407 -1.25 -8.11 -8.26
CA PRO A 407 -0.83 -6.71 -8.05
C PRO A 407 -1.49 -5.69 -8.98
N ALA A 408 -1.84 -6.12 -10.20
CA ALA A 408 -2.62 -5.33 -11.15
C ALA A 408 -4.07 -5.14 -10.68
N GLU A 409 -4.70 -6.21 -10.19
CA GLU A 409 -6.06 -6.19 -9.64
C GLU A 409 -6.12 -5.37 -8.36
N GLN A 410 -5.13 -5.49 -7.45
CA GLN A 410 -5.00 -4.64 -6.27
C GLN A 410 -4.95 -3.15 -6.64
N SER A 411 -4.16 -2.79 -7.66
CA SER A 411 -4.06 -1.40 -8.14
C SER A 411 -5.37 -0.90 -8.75
N ILE A 412 -6.07 -1.75 -9.50
CA ILE A 412 -7.39 -1.47 -10.09
C ILE A 412 -8.47 -1.37 -9.01
N ALA A 413 -8.43 -2.22 -7.99
CA ALA A 413 -9.36 -2.21 -6.86
C ALA A 413 -9.17 -0.96 -5.99
N LEU A 414 -7.93 -0.50 -5.75
CA LEU A 414 -7.67 0.82 -5.15
C LEU A 414 -8.27 1.93 -6.01
N VAL A 415 -8.00 1.95 -7.32
CA VAL A 415 -8.62 2.94 -8.23
C VAL A 415 -10.15 2.95 -8.14
N HIS A 416 -10.80 1.78 -8.07
CA HIS A 416 -12.25 1.67 -7.91
C HIS A 416 -12.77 2.07 -6.53
N GLN A 417 -11.97 1.98 -5.47
CA GLN A 417 -12.30 2.49 -4.14
C GLN A 417 -12.27 4.03 -4.09
N PHE A 418 -11.42 4.68 -4.89
CA PHE A 418 -11.15 6.12 -4.76
C PHE A 418 -11.62 7.01 -5.93
N PRO A 419 -12.77 6.81 -6.59
CA PRO A 419 -13.09 7.47 -7.86
C PRO A 419 -13.29 8.99 -7.80
N SER A 420 -13.41 9.60 -6.61
CA SER A 420 -13.73 11.02 -6.43
C SER A 420 -12.88 11.79 -5.41
N HIS A 421 -12.23 11.11 -4.46
CA HIS A 421 -11.41 11.74 -3.44
C HIS A 421 -10.12 10.93 -3.20
N VAL A 422 -8.98 11.60 -3.23
CA VAL A 422 -7.68 11.00 -2.91
C VAL A 422 -7.26 11.45 -1.51
N ASN A 423 -7.33 10.54 -0.55
CA ASN A 423 -6.63 10.69 0.72
C ASN A 423 -5.22 10.08 0.54
N PRO A 424 -4.15 10.89 0.43
CA PRO A 424 -2.86 10.37 -0.05
C PRO A 424 -2.18 9.39 0.91
N LEU A 425 -2.43 9.56 2.21
CA LEU A 425 -1.95 8.65 3.24
C LEU A 425 -2.70 7.31 3.20
N LYS A 426 -4.02 7.34 2.97
CA LYS A 426 -4.89 6.14 2.95
C LYS A 426 -4.44 5.11 1.91
N HIS A 427 -4.25 5.54 0.67
CA HIS A 427 -3.71 4.70 -0.41
C HIS A 427 -2.41 4.02 0.03
N ARG A 428 -1.48 4.83 0.53
CA ARG A 428 -0.13 4.41 0.86
C ARG A 428 -0.08 3.44 2.05
N VAL A 429 -0.85 3.67 3.10
CA VAL A 429 -0.95 2.69 4.21
C VAL A 429 -1.65 1.40 3.78
N ASN A 430 -2.63 1.45 2.86
CA ASN A 430 -3.25 0.24 2.31
C ASN A 430 -2.24 -0.63 1.54
N VAL A 431 -1.37 -0.01 0.73
CA VAL A 431 -0.27 -0.72 0.05
C VAL A 431 0.73 -1.29 1.06
N LEU A 432 1.15 -0.53 2.07
CA LEU A 432 2.10 -1.03 3.09
C LEU A 432 1.52 -2.22 3.89
N TYR A 433 0.24 -2.16 4.27
CA TYR A 433 -0.42 -3.24 5.00
C TYR A 433 -0.72 -4.48 4.14
N SER A 434 -0.98 -4.33 2.84
CA SER A 434 -1.14 -5.48 1.93
C SER A 434 0.17 -6.25 1.77
N LEU A 435 1.29 -5.54 1.66
CA LEU A 435 2.63 -6.13 1.58
C LEU A 435 3.04 -6.84 2.89
N SER A 436 2.85 -6.21 4.05
CA SER A 436 3.12 -6.82 5.37
C SER A 436 2.28 -8.09 5.61
N SER A 437 0.99 -8.05 5.24
CA SER A 437 0.08 -9.19 5.39
C SER A 437 0.43 -10.39 4.50
N LYS A 438 1.13 -10.17 3.38
CA LYS A 438 1.58 -11.23 2.49
C LYS A 438 2.82 -11.95 3.05
N ALA A 439 3.81 -11.18 3.51
CA ALA A 439 5.05 -11.72 4.09
C ALA A 439 4.76 -12.73 5.23
N LYS A 440 3.80 -12.43 6.11
CA LYS A 440 3.43 -13.34 7.22
C LYS A 440 2.82 -14.66 6.75
N LYS A 441 2.07 -14.67 5.64
CA LYS A 441 1.49 -15.90 5.08
C LYS A 441 2.54 -16.80 4.43
N ASP A 442 3.57 -16.20 3.82
CA ASP A 442 4.64 -16.96 3.17
C ASP A 442 5.54 -17.69 4.19
N GLU A 443 5.64 -17.20 5.44
CA GLU A 443 6.32 -17.89 6.54
C GLU A 443 5.47 -19.03 7.15
N ASP A 444 4.18 -18.78 7.42
CA ASP A 444 3.25 -19.76 8.00
C ASP A 444 3.05 -21.03 7.13
N PHE A 445 3.33 -20.97 5.83
CA PHE A 445 3.09 -22.09 4.90
C PHE A 445 4.12 -23.24 4.95
N ASN A 446 5.12 -23.19 5.83
CA ASN A 446 6.13 -24.25 6.00
C ASN A 446 5.66 -25.41 6.91
N THR A 447 4.46 -25.96 6.66
CA THR A 447 4.01 -27.19 7.31
C THR A 447 4.32 -28.42 6.42
N PRO A 448 5.07 -29.42 6.89
CA PRO A 448 5.36 -30.61 6.08
C PRO A 448 4.09 -31.44 5.81
N PRO A 449 3.98 -32.11 4.65
CA PRO A 449 2.76 -32.82 4.27
C PRO A 449 2.51 -34.03 5.17
N SER A 450 1.41 -33.99 5.93
CA SER A 450 0.92 -35.12 6.71
C SER A 450 0.38 -36.25 5.83
N SER A 451 0.55 -37.48 6.32
CA SER A 451 0.30 -38.74 5.61
C SER A 451 -1.19 -38.99 5.25
N PRO A 452 -1.49 -39.85 4.25
CA PRO A 452 -2.81 -39.90 3.61
C PRO A 452 -3.94 -40.43 4.51
N GLU A 453 -5.13 -39.89 4.29
CA GLU A 453 -6.36 -40.25 5.02
C GLU A 453 -6.85 -41.67 4.68
N PHE A 454 -7.36 -42.37 5.70
CA PHE A 454 -7.99 -43.68 5.53
C PHE A 454 -9.38 -43.54 4.90
N ILE A 455 -9.57 -44.15 3.72
CA ILE A 455 -10.86 -44.19 3.04
C ILE A 455 -11.81 -45.17 3.75
N THR A 456 -12.89 -44.67 4.34
CA THR A 456 -14.07 -45.47 4.70
C THR A 456 -15.13 -45.38 3.61
N PRO A 457 -15.83 -46.49 3.26
CA PRO A 457 -16.77 -46.52 2.15
C PRO A 457 -18.06 -45.72 2.41
N PRO A 458 -18.71 -45.17 1.36
CA PRO A 458 -19.90 -44.34 1.52
C PRO A 458 -21.13 -45.18 1.89
N THR A 459 -21.93 -44.67 2.84
CA THR A 459 -23.25 -45.22 3.16
C THR A 459 -24.33 -44.58 2.27
N SER A 460 -25.34 -45.35 1.89
CA SER A 460 -26.31 -45.04 0.83
C SER A 460 -27.10 -43.72 1.00
N PRO A 461 -27.48 -43.05 -0.09
CA PRO A 461 -28.21 -41.78 -0.04
C PRO A 461 -29.69 -41.98 0.31
N CYS A 462 -30.16 -41.34 1.38
CA CYS A 462 -31.58 -41.14 1.64
C CYS A 462 -31.98 -39.74 1.18
N GLY A 463 -32.67 -39.65 0.05
CA GLY A 463 -33.10 -38.37 -0.51
C GLY A 463 -34.39 -37.85 0.12
N SER A 464 -34.35 -36.62 0.62
CA SER A 464 -35.52 -35.74 0.65
C SER A 464 -35.12 -34.41 0.00
N PRO A 465 -36.00 -33.77 -0.79
CA PRO A 465 -35.72 -32.45 -1.35
C PRO A 465 -35.93 -31.41 -0.25
N GLU A 466 -34.91 -31.22 0.60
CA GLU A 466 -34.83 -30.01 1.40
C GLU A 466 -34.85 -28.81 0.45
N ARG A 467 -35.86 -27.94 0.60
CA ARG A 467 -35.80 -26.61 0.01
C ARG A 467 -34.52 -25.98 0.54
N GLU A 468 -33.63 -25.57 -0.36
CA GLU A 468 -32.46 -24.75 0.00
C GLU A 468 -32.94 -23.44 0.63
N SER A 469 -33.15 -23.46 1.94
CA SER A 469 -33.26 -22.25 2.73
C SER A 469 -31.91 -21.56 2.61
N LYS A 470 -31.87 -20.48 1.82
CA LYS A 470 -30.65 -19.69 1.61
C LYS A 470 -30.10 -19.31 2.98
N LYS A 471 -28.98 -19.93 3.37
CA LYS A 471 -28.40 -19.72 4.69
C LYS A 471 -28.13 -18.23 4.89
N PRO A 472 -28.37 -17.67 6.08
CA PRO A 472 -28.10 -16.27 6.35
C PRO A 472 -26.62 -16.00 6.11
N VAL A 473 -26.32 -14.92 5.38
CA VAL A 473 -24.95 -14.55 5.03
C VAL A 473 -24.50 -13.39 5.92
N PHE A 474 -23.51 -13.70 6.73
CA PHE A 474 -22.73 -12.79 7.56
C PHE A 474 -21.35 -12.60 6.92
N LEU A 475 -20.57 -11.63 7.39
CA LEU A 475 -19.28 -11.30 6.79
C LEU A 475 -18.24 -12.42 6.94
N ASN A 476 -18.42 -13.29 7.94
CA ASN A 476 -17.63 -14.52 8.12
C ASN A 476 -18.39 -15.77 7.60
N GLY A 477 -19.14 -15.65 6.51
CA GLY A 477 -19.88 -16.76 5.90
C GLY A 477 -21.24 -16.99 6.56
N SER A 478 -21.45 -18.16 7.17
CA SER A 478 -22.74 -18.54 7.77
C SER A 478 -22.93 -18.14 9.23
N CYS A 479 -21.92 -17.52 9.86
CA CYS A 479 -21.88 -17.30 11.31
C CYS A 479 -21.78 -15.81 11.65
N PHE A 480 -22.69 -15.33 12.51
CA PHE A 480 -22.62 -14.00 13.09
C PHE A 480 -21.34 -13.82 13.91
N SER A 481 -20.58 -12.76 13.65
CA SER A 481 -19.21 -12.58 14.16
C SER A 481 -18.94 -11.20 14.76
N LYS A 482 -17.79 -11.04 15.43
CA LYS A 482 -17.29 -9.73 15.90
C LYS A 482 -17.17 -8.72 14.74
N LEU A 483 -16.80 -9.17 13.55
CA LEU A 483 -16.67 -8.31 12.37
C LEU A 483 -18.03 -7.72 11.96
N ASP A 484 -19.09 -8.54 12.01
CA ASP A 484 -20.44 -8.07 11.73
C ASP A 484 -20.88 -6.98 12.72
N ILE A 485 -20.55 -7.17 14.00
CA ILE A 485 -20.81 -6.19 15.07
C ILE A 485 -20.08 -4.87 14.78
N GLN A 486 -18.78 -4.93 14.45
CA GLN A 486 -17.95 -3.74 14.24
C GLN A 486 -18.41 -2.93 13.03
N ILE A 487 -18.69 -3.58 11.89
CA ILE A 487 -19.13 -2.87 10.68
C ILE A 487 -20.58 -2.40 10.81
N TYR A 488 -21.45 -3.13 11.51
CA TYR A 488 -22.79 -2.65 11.82
C TYR A 488 -22.73 -1.39 12.69
N GLN A 489 -21.88 -1.36 13.71
CA GLN A 489 -21.62 -0.16 14.51
C GLN A 489 -20.88 0.94 13.75
N ALA A 490 -20.27 0.63 12.59
CA ALA A 490 -19.70 1.62 11.69
C ALA A 490 -20.78 2.33 10.87
N ILE A 491 -21.79 1.59 10.38
CA ILE A 491 -22.81 2.11 9.44
C ILE A 491 -24.22 2.22 10.02
N GLN A 492 -24.43 1.96 11.32
CA GLN A 492 -25.76 1.92 11.95
C GLN A 492 -26.55 3.21 11.69
N ASP A 493 -25.89 4.36 11.89
CA ASP A 493 -26.47 5.71 11.81
C ASP A 493 -26.32 6.33 10.40
N TYR A 494 -25.68 5.63 9.46
CA TYR A 494 -25.54 6.08 8.08
C TYR A 494 -26.71 5.59 7.21
N ASP A 495 -27.38 6.54 6.56
CA ASP A 495 -28.46 6.30 5.61
C ASP A 495 -27.92 6.09 4.19
N PHE A 496 -28.39 5.03 3.53
CA PHE A 496 -28.00 4.67 2.17
C PHE A 496 -29.19 4.10 1.40
N ASN A 497 -29.16 4.22 0.07
CA ASN A 497 -30.24 3.73 -0.78
C ASN A 497 -30.24 2.17 -0.81
N PRO A 498 -31.32 1.49 -0.38
CA PRO A 498 -31.42 0.03 -0.44
C PRO A 498 -31.38 -0.54 -1.87
N ASP A 499 -31.75 0.24 -2.88
CA ASP A 499 -31.73 -0.20 -4.28
C ASP A 499 -30.31 -0.18 -4.87
N GLU A 500 -29.44 0.72 -4.38
CA GLU A 500 -28.03 0.76 -4.75
C GLU A 500 -27.21 -0.28 -3.97
N TYR A 501 -27.58 -0.54 -2.71
CA TYR A 501 -26.89 -1.45 -1.79
C TYR A 501 -27.79 -2.58 -1.26
N PRO A 502 -28.32 -3.45 -2.14
CA PRO A 502 -29.35 -4.43 -1.79
C PRO A 502 -28.86 -5.60 -0.94
N ASN A 503 -27.55 -5.90 -0.92
CA ASN A 503 -26.99 -6.93 -0.07
C ASN A 503 -26.59 -6.34 1.30
N VAL A 504 -26.01 -5.14 1.33
CA VAL A 504 -25.77 -4.41 2.60
C VAL A 504 -27.07 -4.16 3.36
N SER A 505 -28.15 -3.77 2.69
CA SER A 505 -29.46 -3.55 3.31
C SER A 505 -29.99 -4.81 4.02
N LYS A 506 -29.96 -5.96 3.33
CA LYS A 506 -30.37 -7.27 3.90
C LYS A 506 -29.49 -7.65 5.09
N TRP A 507 -28.18 -7.50 4.95
CA TRP A 507 -27.22 -7.82 6.01
C TRP A 507 -27.38 -6.90 7.24
N LYS A 508 -27.57 -5.58 7.06
CA LYS A 508 -27.83 -4.61 8.15
C LYS A 508 -29.08 -4.99 8.93
N LEU A 509 -30.14 -5.46 8.25
CA LEU A 509 -31.34 -5.99 8.89
C LEU A 509 -31.05 -7.26 9.72
N LEU A 510 -30.39 -8.26 9.11
CA LEU A 510 -30.05 -9.54 9.77
C LEU A 510 -29.20 -9.33 11.04
N VAL A 511 -28.15 -8.49 10.95
CA VAL A 511 -27.30 -8.16 12.11
C VAL A 511 -28.10 -7.42 13.19
N SER A 512 -29.01 -6.52 12.80
CA SER A 512 -29.85 -5.82 13.77
C SER A 512 -30.78 -6.77 14.55
N THR A 513 -31.25 -7.85 13.91
CA THR A 513 -32.06 -8.88 14.58
C THR A 513 -31.21 -9.74 15.50
N GLU A 514 -30.02 -10.17 15.07
CA GLU A 514 -29.10 -10.95 15.91
C GLU A 514 -28.63 -10.19 17.15
N MET A 515 -28.33 -8.89 17.02
CA MET A 515 -27.98 -8.05 18.17
C MET A 515 -29.10 -7.97 19.21
N LYS A 516 -30.36 -7.84 18.77
CA LYS A 516 -31.54 -7.80 19.66
C LYS A 516 -31.75 -9.13 20.39
N ILE A 517 -31.52 -10.25 19.70
CA ILE A 517 -31.57 -11.59 20.29
C ILE A 517 -30.48 -11.73 21.36
N HIS A 518 -29.23 -11.39 21.03
CA HIS A 518 -28.10 -11.46 21.95
C HIS A 518 -28.24 -10.52 23.16
N SER A 519 -28.81 -9.32 23.00
CA SER A 519 -29.09 -8.42 24.13
C SER A 519 -30.17 -8.99 25.05
N THR A 520 -31.24 -9.56 24.48
CA THR A 520 -32.33 -10.17 25.25
C THR A 520 -31.83 -11.38 26.05
N MET A 521 -31.01 -12.25 25.45
CA MET A 521 -30.37 -13.36 26.15
C MET A 521 -29.45 -12.86 27.29
N LYS A 522 -28.60 -11.84 27.06
CA LYS A 522 -27.76 -11.26 28.12
C LYS A 522 -28.58 -10.71 29.30
N HIS A 523 -29.74 -10.11 29.04
CA HIS A 523 -30.65 -9.65 30.10
C HIS A 523 -31.28 -10.82 30.87
N GLN A 524 -31.74 -11.88 30.19
CA GLN A 524 -32.25 -13.09 30.85
C GLN A 524 -31.18 -13.78 31.72
N PHE A 525 -29.95 -13.94 31.22
CA PHE A 525 -28.84 -14.52 32.00
C PHE A 525 -28.36 -13.63 33.15
N SER A 526 -28.54 -12.30 33.07
CA SER A 526 -28.27 -11.41 34.21
C SER A 526 -29.36 -11.49 35.29
N GLN A 527 -30.64 -11.63 34.91
CA GLN A 527 -31.73 -11.85 35.88
C GLN A 527 -31.61 -13.23 36.56
N HIS A 528 -31.15 -14.26 35.85
CA HIS A 528 -30.86 -15.58 36.44
C HIS A 528 -29.60 -15.65 37.32
N LYS A 529 -28.88 -14.53 37.55
CA LYS A 529 -27.76 -14.46 38.51
C LYS A 529 -28.14 -13.95 39.91
N GLU A 530 -29.42 -13.67 40.17
CA GLU A 530 -29.91 -13.61 41.54
C GLU A 530 -30.05 -15.03 42.12
N PHE A 531 -28.98 -15.51 42.75
CA PHE A 531 -29.03 -16.74 43.54
C PHE A 531 -30.04 -16.58 44.69
N PRO A 532 -30.95 -17.55 44.93
CA PRO A 532 -31.81 -17.53 46.10
C PRO A 532 -30.94 -17.55 47.36
N SER A 533 -31.14 -16.59 48.27
CA SER A 533 -30.41 -16.56 49.54
C SER A 533 -30.81 -17.78 50.39
N HIS A 534 -30.03 -18.86 50.32
CA HIS A 534 -30.23 -20.02 51.19
C HIS A 534 -30.10 -19.60 52.65
N LYS A 535 -31.21 -19.64 53.39
CA LYS A 535 -31.25 -19.48 54.84
C LYS A 535 -30.53 -20.67 55.50
N SER A 536 -29.22 -20.56 55.70
CA SER A 536 -28.44 -21.50 56.51
C SER A 536 -28.73 -21.27 58.00
N ARG A 537 -29.69 -22.05 58.51
CA ARG A 537 -30.02 -22.11 59.93
C ARG A 537 -29.01 -23.01 60.64
N ILE A 538 -27.98 -22.46 61.30
CA ILE A 538 -27.14 -23.16 62.31
C ILE A 538 -26.61 -22.15 63.35
N PHE A 539 -26.87 -22.46 64.62
CA PHE A 539 -26.30 -21.95 65.87
C PHE A 539 -25.50 -20.62 65.89
N ARG A 540 -26.08 -19.59 66.52
CA ARG A 540 -25.33 -18.67 67.39
C ARG A 540 -25.67 -18.96 68.85
N LYS A 541 -24.65 -19.30 69.65
CA LYS A 541 -24.74 -19.34 71.12
C LYS A 541 -24.98 -17.92 71.65
N GLU A 542 -25.70 -17.85 72.77
CA GLU A 542 -25.97 -16.61 73.49
C GLU A 542 -24.68 -15.93 73.97
N PHE A 543 -24.61 -14.60 73.86
CA PHE A 543 -23.75 -13.77 74.70
C PHE A 543 -24.53 -12.52 75.13
N LYS A 544 -24.61 -12.30 76.44
CA LYS A 544 -25.35 -11.19 77.06
C LYS A 544 -24.63 -9.85 76.83
N PRO A 545 -25.35 -8.72 76.65
CA PRO A 545 -24.72 -7.40 76.58
C PRO A 545 -24.25 -6.96 77.97
N SER A 546 -22.94 -6.72 78.12
CA SER A 546 -22.37 -6.10 79.31
C SER A 546 -22.40 -4.57 79.19
N THR A 547 -22.96 -3.91 80.20
CA THR A 547 -23.10 -2.46 80.27
C THR A 547 -21.77 -1.80 80.63
N ARG A 548 -21.23 -0.92 79.78
CA ARG A 548 -20.12 -0.03 80.16
C ARG A 548 -20.63 1.39 80.41
N LYS A 549 -20.73 1.76 81.68
CA LYS A 549 -20.85 3.16 82.11
C LYS A 549 -19.58 3.93 81.74
N LYS A 550 -19.74 5.22 81.41
CA LYS A 550 -18.64 6.20 81.45
C LYS A 550 -18.13 6.36 82.87
N LEU A 551 -16.83 6.62 83.03
CA LEU A 551 -16.26 7.31 84.18
C LEU A 551 -14.98 8.03 83.72
N PHE A 552 -15.00 9.35 83.89
CA PHE A 552 -14.01 10.36 83.50
C PHE A 552 -13.73 10.47 81.99
#